data_AF-A0A7L5XY86-F1
#
_entry.id   AF-A0A7L5XY86-F1
#
_cell.length_a   1.000
_cell.length_b   1.000
_cell.length_c   1.000
_cell.angle_alpha   90.00
_cell.angle_beta   90.00
_cell.angle_gamma   90.00
#
_symmetry.space_group_name_H-M   'P 1'
#
loop_
_entity.id
_entity.type
_entity.pdbx_description
1 polymer ?
#
loop_
_entity_poly.entity_id
_entity_poly.type
_entity_poly.pdbx_seq_one_letter_code
_entity_poly.pdbx_strand_id
1 'polypeptide(L)'
;MLDALKARFAGKEATYWGEDTHLLGFRHVRQTGLRSWGMDHVPRRYCTALATTDEQAPKAALPRGARRPAERTVIYNIIEDGGFAGYGWGVEFCVQHHDHNAAFAPMCRAAGP
;
A
#
# COMPACT_ATOMS: atom_id res chain seq x y z
N MET A 1 -3.87 13.06 -1.66
CA MET A 1 -2.73 12.17 -1.31
C MET A 1 -3.09 10.70 -1.47
N LEU A 2 -4.17 10.20 -0.86
CA LEU A 2 -4.63 8.81 -1.05
C LEU A 2 -5.02 8.51 -2.51
N ASP A 3 -5.59 9.46 -3.25
CA ASP A 3 -5.89 9.28 -4.68
C ASP A 3 -4.62 9.12 -5.53
N ALA A 4 -3.54 9.81 -5.17
CA ALA A 4 -2.24 9.62 -5.82
C ALA A 4 -1.68 8.21 -5.55
N LEU A 5 -1.98 7.64 -4.38
CA LEU A 5 -1.65 6.24 -4.07
C LEU A 5 -2.45 5.29 -4.97
N LYS A 6 -3.76 5.52 -5.14
CA LYS A 6 -4.60 4.70 -6.04
C LYS A 6 -4.07 4.73 -7.47
N ALA A 7 -3.81 5.93 -7.99
CA ALA A 7 -3.30 6.11 -9.35
C ALA A 7 -1.91 5.47 -9.54
N ARG A 8 -1.01 5.60 -8.56
CA ARG A 8 0.31 4.96 -8.60
C ARG A 8 0.23 3.44 -8.49
N PHE A 9 -0.67 2.91 -7.67
CA PHE A 9 -0.90 1.46 -7.57
C PHE A 9 -1.43 0.92 -8.90
N ALA A 10 -2.54 1.46 -9.41
CA ALA A 10 -3.11 1.03 -10.69
C ALA A 10 -2.11 1.15 -11.85
N GLY A 11 -1.34 2.25 -11.89
CA GLY A 11 -0.28 2.43 -12.87
C GLY A 11 0.83 1.38 -12.74
N LYS A 12 1.25 1.02 -11.52
CA LYS A 12 2.26 -0.01 -11.28
C LYS A 12 1.76 -1.39 -11.73
N GLU A 13 0.55 -1.77 -11.31
CA GLU A 13 -0.06 -3.06 -11.66
C GLU A 13 -0.21 -3.20 -13.17
N ALA A 14 -0.74 -2.17 -13.85
CA ALA A 14 -0.88 -2.19 -15.30
C ALA A 14 0.47 -2.19 -16.04
N THR A 15 1.44 -1.40 -15.59
CA THR A 15 2.73 -1.22 -16.31
C THR A 15 3.66 -2.41 -16.12
N TYR A 16 3.75 -2.97 -14.92
CA TYR A 16 4.76 -3.99 -14.59
C TYR A 16 4.20 -5.40 -14.53
N TRP A 17 2.91 -5.56 -14.23
CA TRP A 17 2.30 -6.89 -14.00
C TRP A 17 1.18 -7.20 -14.99
N GLY A 18 0.69 -6.21 -15.75
CA GLY A 18 -0.42 -6.39 -16.70
C GLY A 18 -1.75 -6.69 -16.02
N GLU A 19 -1.87 -6.43 -14.72
CA GLU A 19 -3.09 -6.61 -13.96
C GLU A 19 -3.89 -5.29 -13.91
N ASP A 20 -5.20 -5.38 -14.08
CA ASP A 20 -6.13 -4.24 -14.01
C ASP A 20 -6.75 -4.14 -12.60
N THR A 21 -5.93 -4.27 -11.56
CA THR A 21 -6.37 -4.24 -10.17
C THR A 21 -6.40 -2.81 -9.64
N HIS A 22 -7.55 -2.41 -9.07
CA HIS A 22 -7.78 -1.05 -8.59
C HIS A 22 -8.08 -1.00 -7.09
N LEU A 23 -7.53 0.02 -6.43
CA LEU A 23 -7.90 0.38 -5.06
C LEU A 23 -9.15 1.27 -5.07
N LEU A 24 -10.30 0.70 -4.73
CA LEU A 24 -11.59 1.38 -4.72
C LEU A 24 -11.71 2.40 -3.58
N GLY A 25 -11.17 2.10 -2.40
CA GLY A 25 -11.29 2.98 -1.23
C GLY A 25 -10.35 2.59 -0.10
N PHE A 26 -10.20 3.49 0.87
CA PHE A 26 -9.43 3.28 2.09
C PHE A 26 -10.33 3.46 3.32
N ARG A 27 -10.12 2.65 4.35
CA ARG A 27 -10.74 2.75 5.67
C ARG A 27 -9.69 2.59 6.76
N HIS A 28 -10.03 2.99 7.97
CA HIS A 28 -9.18 2.85 9.16
C HIS A 28 -7.74 3.36 8.96
N VAL A 29 -7.60 4.51 8.32
CA VAL A 29 -6.29 5.14 8.10
C VAL A 29 -5.72 5.57 9.45
N ARG A 30 -4.57 5.00 9.83
CA ARG A 30 -3.91 5.21 11.11
C ARG A 30 -2.42 5.45 10.89
N GLN A 31 -1.88 6.49 11.52
CA GLN A 31 -0.43 6.63 11.67
C GLN A 31 0.07 5.61 12.71
N THR A 32 1.07 4.82 12.34
CA THR A 32 1.68 3.79 13.19
C THR A 32 3.04 4.20 13.74
N GLY A 33 3.70 5.18 13.13
CA GLY A 33 4.99 5.68 13.61
C GLY A 33 5.43 6.96 12.91
N LEU A 34 6.31 7.71 13.57
CA LEU A 34 7.01 8.86 13.02
C LEU A 34 8.48 8.74 13.43
N ARG A 35 9.40 8.79 12.47
CA ARG A 35 10.86 8.66 12.69
C ARG A 35 11.23 7.42 13.54
N SER A 36 10.52 6.31 13.33
CA SER A 36 10.70 5.08 14.13
C SER A 36 12.08 4.45 14.00
N TRP A 37 12.82 4.74 12.92
CA TRP A 37 14.13 4.15 12.67
C TRP A 37 15.29 4.94 13.29
N GLY A 38 15.01 6.09 13.93
CA GLY A 38 16.01 6.95 14.56
C GLY A 38 15.94 8.40 14.07
N MET A 39 16.52 9.31 14.83
CA MET A 39 16.49 10.75 14.54
C MET A 39 17.48 11.17 13.45
N ASP A 40 18.52 10.37 13.21
CA ASP A 40 19.56 10.64 12.21
C ASP A 40 19.15 10.19 10.79
N HIS A 41 18.00 9.52 10.66
CA HIS A 41 17.46 9.11 9.37
C HIS A 41 16.52 10.17 8.80
N VAL A 42 16.50 10.27 7.47
CA VAL A 42 15.52 11.07 6.74
C VAL A 42 14.12 10.78 7.29
N PRO A 43 13.36 11.81 7.71
CA PRO A 43 12.10 11.61 8.41
C PRO A 43 11.08 10.79 7.61
N ARG A 44 10.61 9.70 8.22
CA ARG A 44 9.56 8.83 7.66
C ARG A 44 8.34 8.80 8.58
N ARG A 45 7.16 8.99 8.00
CA ARG A 45 5.87 8.79 8.66
C ARG A 45 5.24 7.51 8.15
N TYR A 46 5.03 6.55 9.04
CA TYR A 46 4.45 5.25 8.72
C TYR A 46 2.96 5.25 9.01
N CYS A 47 2.20 4.72 8.07
CA CYS A 47 0.75 4.63 8.14
C CYS A 47 0.28 3.25 7.69
N THR A 48 -0.87 2.84 8.25
CA THR A 48 -1.60 1.64 7.84
C THR A 48 -3.02 2.02 7.49
N ALA A 49 -3.58 1.37 6.48
CA ALA A 49 -4.99 1.51 6.09
C ALA A 49 -5.53 0.16 5.61
N LEU A 50 -6.85 -0.01 5.66
CA LEU A 50 -7.52 -1.09 4.96
C LEU A 50 -7.99 -0.56 3.62
N ALA A 51 -7.48 -1.11 2.53
CA ALA A 51 -7.94 -0.77 1.19
C ALA A 51 -8.88 -1.84 0.65
N THR A 52 -9.92 -1.39 -0.03
CA THR A 52 -10.82 -2.27 -0.77
C THR A 52 -10.29 -2.38 -2.20
N THR A 53 -9.95 -3.58 -2.65
CA THR A 53 -9.60 -3.87 -4.04
C THR A 53 -10.87 -4.28 -4.80
N ASP A 54 -10.87 -4.05 -6.11
CA ASP A 54 -11.88 -4.58 -7.03
C ASP A 54 -11.73 -6.08 -7.32
N GLU A 55 -10.59 -6.65 -6.92
CA GLU A 55 -10.35 -8.08 -6.91
C GLU A 55 -11.47 -8.82 -6.13
N GLN A 56 -11.88 -9.96 -6.69
CA GLN A 56 -12.86 -10.84 -6.05
C GLN A 56 -12.21 -11.48 -4.82
N ALA A 57 -12.86 -11.38 -3.66
CA ALA A 57 -12.41 -12.11 -2.48
C ALA A 57 -12.20 -13.60 -2.81
N PRO A 58 -11.12 -14.23 -2.30
CA PRO A 58 -10.82 -15.62 -2.61
C PRO A 58 -12.04 -16.49 -2.27
N LYS A 59 -12.43 -17.39 -3.19
CA LYS A 59 -13.61 -18.29 -3.06
C LYS A 59 -13.70 -19.01 -1.71
N ALA A 60 -12.57 -19.21 -1.03
CA ALA A 60 -12.47 -19.85 0.28
C ALA A 60 -13.05 -19.00 1.44
N ALA A 61 -13.15 -17.67 1.29
CA ALA A 61 -13.56 -16.76 2.35
C ALA A 61 -15.08 -16.52 2.44
N LEU A 62 -15.89 -17.15 1.58
CA LEU A 62 -17.30 -16.74 1.43
C LEU A 62 -18.25 -17.92 1.17
N PRO A 63 -19.30 -18.10 1.99
CA PRO A 63 -20.36 -19.06 1.70
C PRO A 63 -21.06 -18.69 0.37
N ARG A 64 -21.24 -19.71 -0.48
CA ARG A 64 -21.89 -19.75 -1.80
C ARG A 64 -22.37 -18.40 -2.37
N GLY A 65 -21.60 -17.86 -3.31
CA GLY A 65 -22.10 -16.95 -4.35
C GLY A 65 -22.11 -15.46 -4.05
N ALA A 66 -21.74 -15.02 -2.84
CA ALA A 66 -21.58 -13.59 -2.60
C ALA A 66 -20.36 -13.05 -3.39
N ARG A 67 -20.50 -11.85 -3.98
CA ARG A 67 -19.40 -11.09 -4.57
C ARG A 67 -19.09 -9.98 -3.60
N ARG A 68 -18.07 -10.16 -2.76
CA ARG A 68 -17.56 -9.06 -1.92
C ARG A 68 -16.22 -8.58 -2.50
N PRO A 69 -16.01 -7.27 -2.55
CA PRO A 69 -14.68 -6.75 -2.87
C PRO A 69 -13.71 -7.18 -1.78
N ALA A 70 -12.48 -7.52 -2.15
CA ALA A 70 -11.48 -7.96 -1.19
C ALA A 70 -10.96 -6.76 -0.37
N GLU A 71 -10.85 -6.94 0.95
CA GLU A 71 -10.22 -5.96 1.84
C GLU A 71 -8.79 -6.40 2.12
N ARG A 72 -7.82 -5.51 1.83
CA ARG A 72 -6.39 -5.76 1.98
C ARG A 72 -5.78 -4.69 2.88
N THR A 73 -4.86 -5.10 3.73
CA THR A 73 -4.08 -4.12 4.52
C THR A 73 -3.03 -3.48 3.62
N VAL A 74 -2.99 -2.15 3.64
CA VAL A 74 -2.00 -1.34 2.94
C VAL A 74 -1.12 -0.68 3.98
N ILE A 75 0.19 -0.89 3.85
CA ILE A 75 1.21 -0.23 4.64
C ILE A 75 1.89 0.76 3.72
N TYR A 76 1.89 2.04 4.10
CA TYR A 76 2.54 3.07 3.32
C TYR A 76 3.32 3.99 4.24
N ASN A 77 4.43 4.51 3.72
CA ASN A 77 5.24 5.48 4.43
C ASN A 77 5.47 6.71 3.54
N ILE A 78 5.64 7.84 4.21
CA ILE A 78 5.86 9.13 3.58
C ILE A 78 7.24 9.60 4.04
N ILE A 79 8.13 9.76 3.07
CA ILE A 79 9.54 10.07 3.30
C ILE A 79 9.74 11.53 2.90
N GLU A 80 10.24 12.33 3.83
CA GLU A 80 10.75 13.66 3.54
C GLU A 80 11.90 13.53 2.52
N ASP A 81 11.96 14.36 1.48
CA ASP A 81 12.95 14.24 0.39
C ASP A 81 12.98 12.89 -0.36
N GLY A 82 11.92 12.06 -0.26
CA GLY A 82 11.80 10.82 -1.02
C GLY A 82 11.25 10.98 -2.45
N GLY A 83 11.06 12.22 -2.90
CA GLY A 83 10.60 12.54 -4.25
C GLY A 83 11.69 12.34 -5.32
N PHE A 84 11.33 12.59 -6.59
CA PHE A 84 12.27 12.47 -7.69
C PHE A 84 13.46 13.42 -7.49
N ALA A 85 14.68 12.88 -7.54
CA ALA A 85 15.93 13.61 -7.28
C ALA A 85 15.98 14.34 -5.91
N GLY A 86 15.26 13.83 -4.89
CA GLY A 86 15.19 14.46 -3.58
C GLY A 86 14.20 15.62 -3.50
N TYR A 87 13.45 15.91 -4.58
CA TYR A 87 12.51 17.03 -4.60
C TYR A 87 11.13 16.60 -4.08
N GLY A 88 10.79 17.08 -2.88
CA GLY A 88 9.49 16.90 -2.26
C GLY A 88 9.30 15.54 -1.59
N TRP A 89 8.05 15.24 -1.24
CA TRP A 89 7.70 14.06 -0.46
C TRP A 89 7.61 12.79 -1.31
N GLY A 90 8.31 11.74 -0.90
CA GLY A 90 8.18 10.39 -1.43
C GLY A 90 7.06 9.62 -0.73
N VAL A 91 6.32 8.81 -1.47
CA VAL A 91 5.34 7.88 -0.90
C VAL A 91 5.71 6.48 -1.34
N GLU A 92 6.15 5.65 -0.40
CA GLU A 92 6.34 4.22 -0.61
C GLU A 92 5.14 3.46 -0.04
N PHE A 93 4.74 2.39 -0.72
CA PHE A 93 3.57 1.61 -0.32
C PHE A 93 3.71 0.13 -0.65
N CYS A 94 3.05 -0.69 0.16
CA CYS A 94 2.89 -2.12 -0.03
C CYS A 94 1.46 -2.53 0.30
N VAL A 95 0.83 -3.25 -0.62
CA VAL A 95 -0.51 -3.83 -0.44
C VAL A 95 -0.33 -5.31 -0.16
N GLN A 96 -0.82 -5.79 0.98
CA GLN A 96 -0.68 -7.20 1.33
C GLN A 96 -1.34 -8.07 0.25
N HIS A 97 -0.63 -9.12 -0.16
CA HIS A 97 -1.00 -10.05 -1.24
C HIS A 97 -0.84 -9.52 -2.67
N HIS A 98 -0.40 -8.27 -2.87
CA HIS A 98 0.00 -7.70 -4.19
C HIS A 98 1.48 -7.29 -4.22
N ASP A 99 2.32 -7.89 -3.37
CA ASP A 99 3.77 -7.69 -3.37
C ASP A 99 4.45 -8.76 -4.26
N HIS A 100 4.30 -8.61 -5.57
CA HIS A 100 4.79 -9.59 -6.56
C HIS A 100 6.32 -9.80 -6.51
N ASN A 101 7.08 -8.76 -6.19
CA ASN A 101 8.54 -8.83 -6.13
C ASN A 101 9.08 -9.03 -4.71
N ALA A 102 8.21 -9.28 -3.73
CA ALA A 102 8.58 -9.45 -2.32
C ALA A 102 9.45 -8.28 -1.79
N ALA A 103 9.25 -7.07 -2.32
CA ALA A 103 10.08 -5.91 -2.00
C ALA A 103 9.98 -5.51 -0.52
N PHE A 104 8.86 -5.84 0.12
CA PHE A 104 8.63 -5.55 1.54
C PHE A 104 8.33 -6.81 2.35
N ALA A 105 8.95 -7.92 1.98
CA ALA A 105 8.77 -9.19 2.67
C ALA A 105 9.24 -9.15 4.15
N PRO A 106 8.62 -9.96 5.02
CA PRO A 106 7.39 -10.73 4.82
C PRO A 106 6.12 -9.87 5.06
N MET A 107 5.06 -10.08 4.26
CA MET A 107 3.73 -9.48 4.48
C MET A 107 3.75 -7.94 4.65
N CYS A 108 4.50 -7.24 3.79
CA CYS A 108 4.69 -5.78 3.84
C CYS A 108 5.36 -5.25 5.13
N ARG A 109 5.97 -6.10 5.96
CA ARG A 109 6.55 -5.69 7.24
C ARG A 109 7.68 -4.69 7.08
N ALA A 110 8.51 -4.83 6.05
CA ALA A 110 9.63 -3.92 5.81
C ALA A 110 9.19 -2.52 5.35
N ALA A 111 7.94 -2.34 4.91
CA ALA A 111 7.36 -1.03 4.62
C ALA A 111 6.88 -0.31 5.89
N GLY A 112 6.75 -1.06 7.00
CA GLY A 112 6.33 -0.59 8.31
C GLY A 112 7.51 -0.16 9.20
N PRO A 113 7.22 0.36 10.40
CA PRO A 113 8.24 0.69 11.38
C PRO A 113 9.01 -0.55 11.86
#